data_AF-S3BTA9-F1
#
_entry.id   AF-S3BTA9-F1
#
_cell.length_a   1.000
_cell.length_b   1.000
_cell.length_c   1.000
_cell.angle_alpha   90.00
_cell.angle_beta   90.00
_cell.angle_gamma   90.00
#
_symmetry.space_group_name_H-M   'P 1'
#
loop_
_entity.id
_entity.type
_entity.pdbx_description
1 polymer ?
#
loop_
_entity_poly.entity_id
_entity_poly.type
_entity_poly.pdbx_seq_one_letter_code
_entity_poly.pdbx_strand_id
1 'polypeptide(L)'
;MNRQDNGDVENDSSGLEDVVEALKRLGLGGPRSSAAEGSPQAGDTQASADGSSSSDGDDGSSLDANGSSSSDTDYDLPHRPLFDLGTHTCQRAPRYLYRVDHPGSHSITDDDGTVRARDQFPHLSSLLRFRGSLERHFQWGLRSPSPFMSTFSSLDSTRNWTRRLEENNTGYGKANIRFYMVDTRRLGAAPVFDAEMLAADLDIVVTYGREEKPVRHTAEYLIKGSIDAHAIVHRGTWQDWEGFLQGAIQIDRGQDT
;
A
#
# COMPACT_ATOMS: atom_id res chain seq x y z
N MET A 1 -40.05 -2.30 -33.25
CA MET A 1 -40.39 -2.22 -31.81
C MET A 1 -39.51 -3.23 -31.09
N ASN A 2 -38.33 -2.82 -30.64
CA ASN A 2 -37.43 -3.64 -29.82
C ASN A 2 -37.51 -3.14 -28.38
N ARG A 3 -37.96 -4.00 -27.46
CA ARG A 3 -37.86 -3.79 -26.01
C ARG A 3 -36.49 -4.28 -25.57
N GLN A 4 -35.67 -3.38 -25.02
CA GLN A 4 -34.49 -3.72 -24.25
C GLN A 4 -34.94 -4.02 -22.82
N ASP A 5 -34.53 -5.20 -22.34
CA ASP A 5 -34.73 -5.68 -20.99
C ASP A 5 -33.53 -5.23 -20.15
N ASN A 6 -33.78 -4.37 -19.15
CA ASN A 6 -32.76 -3.92 -18.22
C ASN A 6 -32.73 -4.91 -17.05
N GLY A 7 -31.75 -5.80 -17.05
CA GLY A 7 -31.45 -6.66 -15.91
C GLY A 7 -30.84 -5.84 -14.79
N ASP A 8 -31.52 -5.83 -13.63
CA ASP A 8 -31.02 -5.29 -12.38
C ASP A 8 -29.76 -6.06 -11.94
N VAL A 9 -28.66 -5.34 -11.77
CA VAL A 9 -27.41 -5.87 -11.22
C VAL A 9 -27.53 -5.81 -9.70
N GLU A 10 -27.86 -6.95 -9.09
CA GLU A 10 -27.78 -7.12 -7.65
C GLU A 10 -26.31 -6.99 -7.20
N ASN A 11 -26.06 -6.03 -6.32
CA ASN A 11 -24.75 -5.71 -5.79
C ASN A 11 -24.42 -6.71 -4.68
N ASP A 12 -23.77 -7.81 -5.06
CA ASP A 12 -23.44 -8.93 -4.17
C ASP A 12 -22.36 -8.51 -3.15
N SER A 13 -22.78 -8.31 -1.90
CA SER A 13 -21.94 -7.92 -0.77
C SER A 13 -21.25 -9.11 -0.08
N SER A 14 -21.49 -10.33 -0.55
CA SER A 14 -20.92 -11.56 0.03
C SER A 14 -19.39 -11.65 -0.09
N GLY A 15 -18.80 -10.99 -1.09
CA GLY A 15 -17.35 -11.01 -1.30
C GLY A 15 -16.52 -10.27 -0.24
N LEU A 16 -17.13 -9.35 0.53
CA LEU A 16 -16.43 -8.61 1.59
C LEU A 16 -16.33 -9.42 2.89
N GLU A 17 -17.31 -10.28 3.18
CA GLU A 17 -17.29 -11.13 4.38
C GLU A 17 -16.24 -12.24 4.28
N ASP A 18 -16.03 -12.80 3.08
CA ASP A 18 -15.00 -13.80 2.83
C ASP A 18 -13.58 -13.25 3.03
N VAL A 19 -13.35 -11.98 2.70
CA VAL A 19 -12.06 -11.31 2.94
C VAL A 19 -11.84 -11.06 4.44
N VAL A 20 -12.90 -10.67 5.17
CA VAL A 20 -12.83 -10.47 6.62
C VAL A 20 -12.56 -11.79 7.35
N GLU A 21 -13.15 -12.90 6.90
CA GLU A 21 -12.98 -14.20 7.53
C GLU A 21 -11.64 -14.86 7.18
N ALA A 22 -11.11 -14.61 5.98
CA ALA A 22 -9.73 -14.93 5.62
C ALA A 22 -8.76 -14.21 6.57
N LEU A 23 -9.00 -12.93 6.89
CA LEU A 23 -8.15 -12.16 7.83
C LEU A 23 -8.21 -12.68 9.28
N LYS A 24 -9.36 -13.19 9.75
CA LYS A 24 -9.49 -13.79 11.10
C LYS A 24 -8.73 -15.12 11.23
N ARG A 25 -8.69 -15.94 10.17
CA ARG A 25 -7.95 -17.21 10.14
C ARG A 25 -6.42 -17.04 10.20
N LEU A 26 -5.91 -15.82 9.99
CA LEU A 26 -4.48 -15.49 10.00
C LEU A 26 -3.87 -15.27 11.40
N GLY A 27 -4.62 -15.47 12.49
CA GLY A 27 -4.05 -15.42 13.85
C GLY A 27 -3.52 -14.05 14.27
N LEU A 28 -4.02 -12.97 13.66
CA LEU A 28 -3.70 -11.58 14.00
C LEU A 28 -4.62 -10.98 15.09
N GLY A 29 -5.40 -11.82 15.79
CA GLY A 29 -6.05 -11.50 17.07
C GLY A 29 -5.37 -12.29 18.20
N GLY A 30 -5.09 -11.63 19.33
CA GLY A 30 -4.23 -12.09 20.44
C GLY A 30 -4.62 -13.38 21.19
N PRO A 31 -4.06 -13.59 22.39
CA PRO A 31 -3.33 -14.80 22.77
C PRO A 31 -4.20 -16.03 23.02
N ARG A 32 -3.60 -17.20 22.79
CA ARG A 32 -4.10 -18.49 23.25
C ARG A 32 -4.35 -18.45 24.77
N SER A 33 -5.62 -18.53 25.17
CA SER A 33 -6.01 -18.97 26.50
C SER A 33 -7.07 -20.06 26.39
N SER A 34 -6.83 -21.10 27.18
CA SER A 34 -7.66 -22.26 27.42
C SER A 34 -8.97 -21.94 28.15
N ALA A 35 -9.94 -22.83 27.90
CA ALA A 35 -11.01 -23.27 28.80
C ALA A 35 -12.34 -22.49 28.88
N ALA A 36 -13.39 -23.32 28.83
CA ALA A 36 -14.69 -23.25 29.49
C ALA A 36 -15.80 -22.34 28.91
N GLU A 37 -16.79 -23.04 28.32
CA GLU A 37 -18.23 -23.00 28.61
C GLU A 37 -18.96 -21.65 28.79
N GLY A 38 -20.02 -21.47 27.99
CA GLY A 38 -21.16 -20.60 28.34
C GLY A 38 -21.81 -19.84 27.19
N SER A 39 -22.76 -20.47 26.49
CA SER A 39 -23.91 -19.76 25.89
C SER A 39 -24.78 -19.17 27.03
N PRO A 40 -25.56 -18.06 26.88
CA PRO A 40 -26.60 -17.95 25.84
C PRO A 40 -27.02 -16.54 25.34
N GLN A 41 -27.87 -16.60 24.29
CA GLN A 41 -29.05 -15.78 23.97
C GLN A 41 -28.97 -14.32 23.48
N ALA A 42 -29.29 -14.22 22.19
CA ALA A 42 -30.28 -13.36 21.52
C ALA A 42 -31.04 -12.29 22.34
N GLY A 43 -31.07 -11.08 21.76
CA GLY A 43 -32.04 -10.03 22.06
C GLY A 43 -32.21 -9.10 20.86
N ASP A 44 -33.37 -9.18 20.22
CA ASP A 44 -33.87 -8.27 19.18
C ASP A 44 -33.97 -6.83 19.70
N THR A 45 -33.70 -5.83 18.84
CA THR A 45 -34.39 -4.54 18.94
C THR A 45 -34.48 -3.84 17.59
N GLN A 46 -35.72 -3.72 17.09
CA GLN A 46 -36.10 -2.79 16.03
C GLN A 46 -36.10 -1.35 16.56
N ALA A 47 -35.67 -0.39 15.74
CA ALA A 47 -36.12 1.00 15.87
C ALA A 47 -36.15 1.67 14.50
N SER A 48 -37.37 1.95 14.05
CA SER A 48 -37.74 2.89 13.00
C SER A 48 -37.45 4.33 13.44
N ALA A 49 -37.17 5.24 12.51
CA ALA A 49 -37.75 6.59 12.51
C ALA A 49 -37.39 7.36 11.23
N ASP A 50 -38.43 7.98 10.68
CA ASP A 50 -38.48 8.95 9.60
C ASP A 50 -37.75 10.27 9.93
N GLY A 51 -37.51 11.10 8.90
CA GLY A 51 -37.10 12.49 9.12
C GLY A 51 -36.82 13.28 7.85
N SER A 52 -37.88 13.86 7.28
CA SER A 52 -37.94 14.75 6.13
C SER A 52 -37.26 16.13 6.31
N SER A 53 -37.17 16.85 5.18
CA SER A 53 -37.40 18.30 4.99
C SER A 53 -36.20 19.26 4.77
N SER A 54 -36.01 19.62 3.49
CA SER A 54 -36.07 20.99 2.88
C SER A 54 -35.76 22.26 3.69
N SER A 55 -34.87 23.09 3.14
CA SER A 55 -35.03 24.55 2.86
C SER A 55 -33.73 25.04 2.20
N ASP A 56 -33.68 25.53 0.96
CA ASP A 56 -34.19 26.81 0.41
C ASP A 56 -33.80 28.08 1.18
N GLY A 57 -33.15 29.00 0.45
CA GLY A 57 -32.82 30.38 0.82
C GLY A 57 -31.31 30.65 0.77
N ASP A 58 -30.80 31.77 0.27
CA ASP A 58 -31.41 32.93 -0.37
C ASP A 58 -30.25 33.81 -0.91
N ASP A 59 -30.60 34.70 -1.84
CA ASP A 59 -29.74 35.70 -2.47
C ASP A 59 -29.13 36.71 -1.47
N GLY A 60 -27.98 37.31 -1.83
CA GLY A 60 -27.37 38.37 -1.04
C GLY A 60 -26.14 39.02 -1.67
N SER A 61 -26.36 39.82 -2.70
CA SER A 61 -25.39 40.76 -3.27
C SER A 61 -25.06 41.90 -2.30
N SER A 62 -23.78 42.25 -2.16
CA SER A 62 -23.38 43.58 -1.67
C SER A 62 -21.95 43.91 -2.12
N LEU A 63 -21.88 44.94 -2.97
CA LEU A 63 -20.68 45.69 -3.33
C LEU A 63 -20.45 46.71 -2.21
N ASP A 64 -19.26 46.74 -1.63
CA ASP A 64 -18.71 47.97 -1.06
C ASP A 64 -17.19 47.99 -1.22
N ALA A 65 -16.75 48.95 -2.01
CA ALA A 65 -15.38 49.41 -2.09
C ALA A 65 -15.11 50.34 -0.91
N ASN A 66 -14.05 50.09 -0.15
CA ASN A 66 -13.33 51.19 0.50
C ASN A 66 -11.90 50.81 0.85
N GLY A 67 -10.97 51.68 0.44
CA GLY A 67 -9.55 51.51 0.62
C GLY A 67 -9.10 51.67 2.06
N SER A 68 -8.05 50.94 2.42
CA SER A 68 -7.09 51.36 3.42
C SER A 68 -5.73 50.74 3.09
N SER A 69 -4.85 51.62 2.64
CA SER A 69 -3.42 51.42 2.50
C SER A 69 -2.82 51.15 3.89
N SER A 70 -2.65 49.89 4.26
CA SER A 70 -1.83 49.50 5.41
C SER A 70 -0.42 49.15 4.92
N SER A 71 0.48 50.09 5.16
CA SER A 71 1.92 49.91 5.18
C SER A 71 2.35 48.78 6.12
N ASP A 72 3.33 48.01 5.67
CA ASP A 72 4.40 47.45 6.49
C ASP A 72 3.98 46.70 7.75
N THR A 73 3.59 45.44 7.57
CA THR A 73 4.08 44.41 8.48
C THR A 73 4.65 43.28 7.64
N ASP A 74 5.92 43.47 7.28
CA ASP A 74 6.84 42.43 6.79
C ASP A 74 7.04 41.45 7.95
N TYR A 75 6.02 40.63 8.22
CA TYR A 75 6.15 39.49 9.11
C TYR A 75 7.05 38.50 8.38
N ASP A 76 8.32 38.55 8.73
CA ASP A 76 9.34 37.54 8.48
C ASP A 76 8.88 36.24 9.16
N LEU A 77 7.87 35.61 8.56
CA LEU A 77 7.33 34.34 8.99
C LEU A 77 8.48 33.35 8.79
N PRO A 78 8.96 32.70 9.87
CA PRO A 78 10.05 31.75 9.75
C PRO A 78 9.67 30.74 8.67
N HIS A 79 10.48 30.69 7.61
CA HIS A 79 10.28 29.80 6.48
C HIS A 79 9.95 28.42 7.02
N ARG A 80 8.69 28.00 6.92
CA ARG A 80 8.31 26.65 7.32
C ARG A 80 9.22 25.72 6.52
N PRO A 81 9.98 24.83 7.17
CA PRO A 81 10.87 23.94 6.46
C PRO A 81 10.04 23.18 5.44
N LEU A 82 10.43 23.31 4.17
CA LEU A 82 9.82 22.58 3.08
C LEU A 82 9.91 21.09 3.43
N PHE A 83 8.81 20.36 3.29
CA PHE A 83 8.82 18.91 3.51
C PHE A 83 9.87 18.27 2.59
N ASP A 84 10.88 17.65 3.20
CA ASP A 84 11.95 16.97 2.48
C ASP A 84 11.78 15.46 2.61
N LEU A 85 11.38 14.83 1.51
CA LEU A 85 11.25 13.38 1.41
C LEU A 85 12.57 12.65 1.71
N GLY A 86 13.71 13.30 1.46
CA GLY A 86 15.05 12.78 1.71
C GLY A 86 15.29 12.42 3.17
N THR A 87 14.67 13.14 4.11
CA THR A 87 14.82 12.90 5.56
C THR A 87 14.29 11.54 6.02
N HIS A 88 13.40 10.93 5.24
CA HIS A 88 12.81 9.63 5.53
C HIS A 88 13.47 8.47 4.77
N THR A 89 14.45 8.76 3.90
CA THR A 89 15.12 7.72 3.11
C THR A 89 16.03 6.86 3.99
N CYS A 90 16.09 5.56 3.68
CA CYS A 90 16.95 4.62 4.37
C CYS A 90 18.42 4.95 4.07
N GLN A 91 19.17 5.33 5.10
CA GLN A 91 20.61 5.62 4.96
C GLN A 91 21.45 4.38 4.61
N ARG A 92 20.97 3.18 4.99
CA ARG A 92 21.70 1.92 4.83
C ARG A 92 20.74 0.80 4.44
N ALA A 93 20.18 0.90 3.23
CA ALA A 93 19.39 -0.18 2.66
C ALA A 93 20.25 -1.46 2.51
N PRO A 94 19.66 -2.66 2.68
CA PRO A 94 20.32 -3.91 2.31
C PRO A 94 20.82 -3.86 0.87
N ARG A 95 21.98 -4.49 0.61
CA ARG A 95 22.57 -4.52 -0.74
C ARG A 95 21.61 -5.13 -1.76
N TYR A 96 20.89 -6.16 -1.35
CA TYR A 96 19.93 -6.86 -2.19
C TYR A 96 18.54 -6.80 -1.56
N LEU A 97 17.55 -6.50 -2.40
CA LEU A 97 16.14 -6.56 -2.06
C LEU A 97 15.44 -7.50 -3.04
N TYR A 98 14.40 -8.18 -2.58
CA TYR A 98 13.66 -9.19 -3.30
C TYR A 98 12.24 -8.70 -3.53
N ARG A 99 11.83 -8.59 -4.79
CA ARG A 99 10.48 -8.16 -5.18
C ARG A 99 9.67 -9.35 -5.65
N VAL A 100 8.42 -9.43 -5.20
CA VAL A 100 7.39 -10.27 -5.81
C VAL A 100 6.54 -9.38 -6.71
N ASP A 101 6.48 -9.72 -7.99
CA ASP A 101 5.66 -9.02 -8.97
C ASP A 101 4.53 -9.92 -9.46
N HIS A 102 3.32 -9.36 -9.55
CA HIS A 102 2.09 -10.06 -9.91
C HIS A 102 1.06 -9.03 -10.42
N PRO A 103 -0.07 -9.41 -11.03
CA PRO A 103 -1.03 -8.44 -11.58
C PRO A 103 -1.57 -7.40 -10.59
N GLY A 104 -1.52 -7.71 -9.29
CA GLY A 104 -1.90 -6.83 -8.18
C GLY A 104 -0.76 -6.06 -7.51
N SER A 105 0.49 -6.16 -7.96
CA SER A 105 1.68 -5.58 -7.31
C SER A 105 1.81 -4.04 -7.43
N HIS A 106 0.80 -3.39 -8.02
CA HIS A 106 0.78 -1.96 -8.32
C HIS A 106 2.03 -1.46 -9.08
N SER A 107 2.58 -2.30 -9.97
CA SER A 107 3.62 -1.90 -10.91
C SER A 107 3.28 -2.22 -12.36
N ILE A 108 4.09 -1.67 -13.27
CA ILE A 108 4.11 -1.92 -14.70
C ILE A 108 5.55 -2.32 -15.04
N THR A 109 5.73 -3.38 -15.81
CA THR A 109 7.05 -3.75 -16.36
C THR A 109 7.08 -3.33 -17.82
N ASP A 110 8.09 -2.55 -18.19
CA ASP A 110 8.32 -2.06 -19.54
C ASP A 110 9.06 -3.10 -20.38
N ASP A 111 9.09 -2.88 -21.70
CA ASP A 111 9.74 -3.79 -22.66
C ASP A 111 11.26 -3.93 -22.43
N ASP A 112 11.90 -2.91 -21.85
CA ASP A 112 13.32 -2.93 -21.48
C ASP A 112 13.59 -3.68 -20.16
N GLY A 113 12.54 -4.11 -19.47
CA GLY A 113 12.58 -4.77 -18.16
C GLY A 113 12.63 -3.81 -16.98
N THR A 114 12.47 -2.50 -17.18
CA THR A 114 12.27 -1.52 -16.11
C THR A 114 10.93 -1.76 -15.44
N VAL A 115 10.90 -1.73 -14.11
CA VAL A 115 9.67 -1.89 -13.32
C VAL A 115 9.30 -0.55 -12.70
N ARG A 116 8.14 -0.01 -13.06
CA ARG A 116 7.64 1.28 -12.57
C ARG A 116 6.46 1.09 -11.64
N ALA A 117 6.39 1.88 -10.58
CA ALA A 117 5.19 2.02 -9.77
C ALA A 117 4.03 2.49 -10.65
N ARG A 118 2.81 2.05 -10.32
CA ARG A 118 1.60 2.35 -11.11
C ARG A 118 1.21 3.82 -11.02
N ASP A 119 1.48 4.49 -9.91
CA ASP A 119 1.37 5.95 -9.80
C ASP A 119 2.73 6.62 -10.03
N GLN A 120 2.92 7.22 -11.21
CA GLN A 120 4.19 7.83 -11.64
C GLN A 120 4.28 9.32 -11.31
N PHE A 121 3.17 9.98 -10.99
CA PHE A 121 3.12 11.42 -10.76
C PHE A 121 2.50 11.75 -9.39
N PRO A 122 2.99 11.16 -8.30
CA PRO A 122 2.40 11.38 -7.00
C PRO A 122 2.76 12.79 -6.51
N HIS A 123 1.75 13.58 -6.12
CA HIS A 123 1.97 14.85 -5.46
C HIS A 123 2.34 14.63 -3.97
N LEU A 124 3.59 14.26 -3.69
CA LEU A 124 4.11 14.04 -2.32
C LEU A 124 4.79 15.27 -1.73
N SER A 125 4.37 16.48 -2.12
CA SER A 125 5.02 17.74 -1.74
C SER A 125 4.77 18.18 -0.28
N SER A 126 3.99 17.43 0.48
CA SER A 126 3.75 17.68 1.90
C SER A 126 3.74 16.39 2.71
N LEU A 127 4.10 16.50 3.99
CA LEU A 127 4.07 15.40 4.94
C LEU A 127 2.70 14.70 4.97
N LEU A 128 1.62 15.48 4.96
CA LEU A 128 0.25 14.95 4.96
C LEU A 128 -0.03 14.09 3.71
N ARG A 129 0.38 14.55 2.53
CA ARG A 129 0.20 13.79 1.28
C ARG A 129 1.09 12.56 1.22
N PHE A 130 2.32 12.67 1.72
CA PHE A 130 3.24 11.54 1.84
C PHE A 130 2.70 10.46 2.77
N ARG A 131 2.33 10.82 4.00
CA ARG A 131 1.70 9.92 4.99
C ARG A 131 0.45 9.26 4.43
N GLY A 132 -0.47 10.04 3.87
CA GLY A 132 -1.70 9.49 3.27
C GLY A 132 -1.45 8.55 2.09
N SER A 133 -0.36 8.75 1.33
CA SER A 133 0.03 7.83 0.26
C SER A 133 0.59 6.51 0.80
N LEU A 134 1.28 6.53 1.94
CA LEU A 134 1.79 5.34 2.62
C LEU A 134 0.68 4.56 3.31
N GLU A 135 -0.25 5.24 3.99
CA GLU A 135 -1.45 4.63 4.57
C GLU A 135 -2.22 3.81 3.53
N ARG A 136 -2.48 4.40 2.36
CA ARG A 136 -3.11 3.70 1.24
C ARG A 136 -2.27 2.55 0.71
N HIS A 137 -0.95 2.70 0.67
CA HIS A 137 -0.05 1.64 0.21
C HIS A 137 -0.09 0.43 1.15
N PHE A 138 -0.07 0.65 2.47
CA PHE A 138 -0.15 -0.41 3.47
C PHE A 138 -1.56 -1.00 3.63
N GLN A 139 -2.59 -0.33 3.11
CA GLN A 139 -3.93 -0.89 2.97
C GLN A 139 -4.03 -1.77 1.72
N TRP A 140 -3.35 -2.93 1.74
CA TRP A 140 -3.26 -3.88 0.61
C TRP A 140 -4.61 -4.32 0.02
N GLY A 141 -5.70 -4.26 0.78
CA GLY A 141 -7.04 -4.55 0.28
C GLY A 141 -7.57 -3.48 -0.69
N LEU A 142 -7.08 -2.25 -0.57
CA LEU A 142 -7.40 -1.16 -1.47
C LEU A 142 -6.50 -1.26 -2.69
N ARG A 143 -7.09 -1.62 -3.84
CA ARG A 143 -6.39 -1.69 -5.13
C ARG A 143 -6.06 -0.30 -5.71
N SER A 144 -5.76 0.68 -4.88
CA SER A 144 -5.39 2.03 -5.30
C SER A 144 -3.98 2.04 -5.90
N PRO A 145 -3.75 2.75 -7.02
CA PRO A 145 -2.40 3.02 -7.51
C PRO A 145 -1.52 3.60 -6.41
N SER A 146 -0.28 3.13 -6.32
CA SER A 146 0.69 3.59 -5.35
C SER A 146 1.98 3.98 -6.06
N PRO A 147 2.69 5.02 -5.58
CA PRO A 147 4.00 5.38 -6.12
C PRO A 147 5.15 4.56 -5.53
N PHE A 148 4.83 3.63 -4.63
CA PHE A 148 5.78 2.77 -3.95
C PHE A 148 5.66 1.33 -4.46
N MET A 149 6.80 0.66 -4.49
CA MET A 149 6.94 -0.76 -4.80
C MET A 149 7.49 -1.49 -3.57
N SER A 150 6.72 -2.44 -3.03
CA SER A 150 7.18 -3.31 -1.96
C SER A 150 8.29 -4.24 -2.43
N THR A 151 9.31 -4.36 -1.60
CA THR A 151 10.43 -5.29 -1.73
C THR A 151 10.79 -5.81 -0.35
N PHE A 152 11.53 -6.90 -0.27
CA PHE A 152 11.87 -7.56 0.99
C PHE A 152 13.37 -7.76 1.11
N SER A 153 13.94 -7.61 2.30
CA SER A 153 15.35 -7.88 2.54
C SER A 153 15.67 -9.37 2.74
N SER A 154 14.65 -10.21 2.88
CA SER A 154 14.77 -11.65 3.12
C SER A 154 13.99 -12.47 2.09
N LEU A 155 14.62 -13.51 1.57
CA LEU A 155 13.99 -14.52 0.71
C LEU A 155 12.85 -15.24 1.43
N ASP A 156 12.92 -15.43 2.74
CA ASP A 156 11.85 -16.05 3.52
C ASP A 156 10.61 -15.16 3.56
N SER A 157 10.80 -13.83 3.70
CA SER A 157 9.69 -12.87 3.64
C SER A 157 9.06 -12.87 2.25
N THR A 158 9.87 -12.91 1.19
CA THR A 158 9.40 -13.05 -0.20
C THR A 158 8.57 -14.32 -0.38
N ARG A 159 9.06 -15.47 0.10
CA ARG A 159 8.37 -16.76 0.02
C ARG A 159 7.04 -16.76 0.76
N ASN A 160 7.05 -16.25 1.99
CA ASN A 160 5.86 -16.16 2.82
C ASN A 160 4.81 -15.24 2.19
N TRP A 161 5.25 -14.12 1.60
CA TRP A 161 4.37 -13.22 0.86
C TRP A 161 3.73 -13.94 -0.33
N THR A 162 4.51 -14.66 -1.13
CA THR A 162 3.96 -15.37 -2.28
C THR A 162 3.00 -16.47 -1.88
N ARG A 163 3.30 -17.23 -0.82
CA ARG A 163 2.37 -18.23 -0.27
C ARG A 163 1.03 -17.61 0.12
N ARG A 164 1.02 -16.42 0.72
CA ARG A 164 -0.22 -15.69 1.04
C ARG A 164 -1.01 -15.30 -0.21
N LEU A 165 -0.34 -14.91 -1.30
CA LEU A 165 -1.02 -14.63 -2.58
C LEU A 165 -1.75 -15.86 -3.13
N GLU A 166 -1.21 -17.06 -2.89
CA GLU A 166 -1.86 -18.33 -3.24
C GLU A 166 -3.05 -18.64 -2.34
N GLU A 167 -2.84 -18.54 -1.01
CA GLU A 167 -3.86 -18.84 0.00
C GLU A 167 -5.08 -17.91 -0.12
N ASN A 168 -4.87 -16.65 -0.49
CA ASN A 168 -5.94 -15.68 -0.70
C ASN A 168 -6.70 -15.86 -2.03
N ASN A 169 -6.40 -16.94 -2.79
CA ASN A 169 -7.00 -17.28 -4.07
C ASN A 169 -7.19 -16.05 -4.98
N THR A 170 -6.13 -15.24 -5.08
CA THR A 170 -6.17 -13.94 -5.77
C THR A 170 -6.52 -14.03 -7.26
N GLY A 171 -6.64 -15.25 -7.80
CA GLY A 171 -6.94 -15.51 -9.21
C GLY A 171 -5.77 -15.19 -10.13
N TYR A 172 -4.64 -14.71 -9.61
CA TYR A 172 -3.49 -14.35 -10.43
C TYR A 172 -2.86 -15.54 -11.13
N GLY A 173 -2.97 -16.75 -10.57
CA GLY A 173 -2.34 -17.94 -11.10
C GLY A 173 -0.82 -17.90 -10.96
N LYS A 174 -0.22 -19.04 -10.61
CA LYS A 174 1.23 -19.19 -10.39
C LYS A 174 2.08 -18.66 -11.56
N ALA A 175 1.61 -18.80 -12.80
CA ALA A 175 2.30 -18.36 -14.01
C ALA A 175 2.50 -16.84 -14.13
N ASN A 176 1.72 -16.04 -13.40
CA ASN A 176 1.82 -14.58 -13.45
C ASN A 176 2.61 -13.98 -12.28
N ILE A 177 3.28 -14.81 -11.49
CA ILE A 177 4.13 -14.38 -10.38
C ILE A 177 5.59 -14.42 -10.83
N ARG A 178 6.25 -13.28 -10.71
CA ARG A 178 7.67 -13.08 -11.02
C ARG A 178 8.43 -12.65 -9.78
N PHE A 179 9.71 -12.97 -9.77
CA PHE A 179 10.64 -12.59 -8.71
C PHE A 179 11.77 -11.77 -9.29
N TYR A 180 12.16 -10.72 -8.57
CA TYR A 180 13.31 -9.90 -8.92
C TYR A 180 14.25 -9.78 -7.73
N MET A 181 15.54 -9.98 -7.95
CA MET A 181 16.60 -9.56 -7.04
C MET A 181 17.13 -8.21 -7.51
N VAL A 182 17.08 -7.22 -6.64
CA VAL A 182 17.39 -5.81 -6.92
C VAL A 182 18.66 -5.44 -6.17
N ASP A 183 19.71 -5.01 -6.88
CA ASP A 183 20.92 -4.43 -6.29
C ASP A 183 20.67 -2.95 -5.98
N THR A 184 20.54 -2.60 -4.70
CA THR A 184 20.17 -1.25 -4.27
C THR A 184 21.19 -0.18 -4.63
N ARG A 185 22.45 -0.58 -4.89
CA ARG A 185 23.51 0.33 -5.34
C ARG A 185 23.33 0.79 -6.78
N ARG A 186 22.48 0.10 -7.54
CA ARG A 186 22.19 0.35 -8.95
C ARG A 186 20.83 1.04 -9.16
N LEU A 187 20.13 1.44 -8.09
CA LEU A 187 18.83 2.12 -8.17
C LEU A 187 18.91 3.59 -8.62
N GLY A 188 20.12 4.12 -8.83
CA GLY A 188 20.32 5.51 -9.21
C GLY A 188 19.79 6.47 -8.13
N ALA A 189 18.85 7.33 -8.52
CA ALA A 189 18.24 8.32 -7.64
C ALA A 189 16.93 7.85 -6.97
N ALA A 190 16.48 6.61 -7.22
CA ALA A 190 15.22 6.12 -6.66
C ALA A 190 15.36 5.96 -5.13
N PRO A 191 14.54 6.65 -4.31
CA PRO A 191 14.67 6.56 -2.87
C PRO A 191 14.09 5.25 -2.34
N VAL A 192 14.79 4.70 -1.35
CA VAL A 192 14.41 3.48 -0.62
C VAL A 192 14.02 3.85 0.80
N PHE A 193 12.93 3.26 1.30
CA PHE A 193 12.44 3.50 2.65
C PHE A 193 12.32 2.16 3.39
N ASP A 194 12.69 2.13 4.66
CA ASP A 194 12.38 1.01 5.54
C ASP A 194 10.91 1.13 5.98
N ALA A 195 10.07 0.16 5.63
CA ALA A 195 8.61 0.30 5.77
C ALA A 195 8.17 0.40 7.23
N GLU A 196 8.80 -0.37 8.12
CA GLU A 196 8.46 -0.41 9.54
C GLU A 196 8.90 0.88 10.24
N MET A 197 10.15 1.29 10.01
CA MET A 197 10.65 2.56 10.56
C MET A 197 9.85 3.75 10.05
N LEU A 198 9.56 3.79 8.74
CA LEU A 198 8.79 4.86 8.14
C LEU A 198 7.36 4.95 8.70
N ALA A 199 6.71 3.81 8.90
CA ALA A 199 5.37 3.78 9.48
C ALA A 199 5.38 4.22 10.95
N ALA A 200 6.40 3.83 11.73
CA ALA A 200 6.56 4.27 13.10
C ALA A 200 6.83 5.78 13.20
N ASP A 201 7.74 6.31 12.39
CA ASP A 201 8.11 7.74 12.38
C ASP A 201 6.93 8.65 12.02
N LEU A 202 6.00 8.14 11.20
CA LEU A 202 4.83 8.88 10.73
C LEU A 202 3.53 8.53 11.47
N ASP A 203 3.62 7.70 12.51
CA ASP A 203 2.48 7.20 13.28
C ASP A 203 1.36 6.65 12.36
N ILE A 204 1.74 5.77 11.44
CA ILE A 204 0.82 5.16 10.48
C ILE A 204 0.21 3.90 11.10
N VAL A 205 -1.11 3.89 11.17
CA VAL A 205 -1.92 2.73 11.52
C VAL A 205 -2.72 2.27 10.31
N VAL A 206 -2.95 0.96 10.21
CA VAL A 206 -3.79 0.37 9.16
C VAL A 206 -5.06 -0.18 9.80
N THR A 207 -6.20 0.17 9.22
CA THR A 207 -7.50 -0.33 9.63
C THR A 207 -7.81 -1.63 8.90
N TYR A 208 -8.02 -2.71 9.65
CA TYR A 208 -8.53 -3.98 9.14
C TYR A 208 -9.92 -4.22 9.73
N GLY A 209 -10.97 -3.99 8.94
CA GLY A 209 -12.34 -4.03 9.44
C GLY A 209 -12.60 -2.88 10.41
N ARG A 210 -12.79 -3.19 11.70
CA ARG A 210 -13.01 -2.20 12.77
C ARG A 210 -11.79 -1.99 13.68
N GLU A 211 -10.72 -2.74 13.45
CA GLU A 211 -9.52 -2.68 14.29
C GLU A 211 -8.42 -1.86 13.59
N GLU A 212 -7.88 -0.88 14.31
CA GLU A 212 -6.64 -0.20 13.91
C GLU A 212 -5.45 -0.96 14.48
N LYS A 213 -4.47 -1.24 13.63
CA LYS A 213 -3.23 -1.93 14.03
C LYS A 213 -2.03 -1.13 13.55
N PRO A 214 -0.96 -1.03 14.36
CA PRO A 214 0.29 -0.49 13.89
C PRO A 214 0.81 -1.36 12.77
N VAL A 215 1.40 -0.71 11.77
CA VAL A 215 2.05 -1.39 10.66
C VAL A 215 3.22 -2.22 11.18
N ARG A 216 3.22 -3.52 10.89
CA ARG A 216 4.32 -4.46 11.21
C ARG A 216 4.80 -5.14 9.94
N HIS A 217 5.41 -4.35 9.05
CA HIS A 217 5.97 -4.80 7.78
C HIS A 217 7.47 -5.13 7.94
N THR A 218 7.78 -6.09 8.82
CA THR A 218 9.17 -6.48 9.12
C THR A 218 9.88 -6.91 7.84
N ALA A 219 11.11 -6.43 7.65
CA ALA A 219 11.95 -6.73 6.49
C ALA A 219 11.42 -6.21 5.14
N GLU A 220 10.34 -5.43 5.10
CA GLU A 220 9.83 -4.77 3.90
C GLU A 220 10.51 -3.41 3.68
N TYR A 221 10.85 -3.15 2.42
CA TYR A 221 11.40 -1.89 1.95
C TYR A 221 10.57 -1.37 0.79
N LEU A 222 10.32 -0.07 0.77
CA LEU A 222 9.58 0.61 -0.28
C LEU A 222 10.55 1.31 -1.23
N ILE A 223 10.42 1.06 -2.53
CA ILE A 223 11.14 1.81 -3.57
C ILE A 223 10.13 2.73 -4.24
N LYS A 224 10.40 4.05 -4.28
CA LYS A 224 9.52 5.00 -4.97
C LYS A 224 9.93 5.16 -6.43
N GLY A 225 8.95 5.15 -7.33
CA GLY A 225 9.16 5.47 -8.75
C GLY A 225 9.49 4.24 -9.58
N SER A 226 10.74 4.07 -10.02
CA SER A 226 11.16 2.98 -10.91
C SER A 226 12.32 2.16 -10.33
N ILE A 227 12.39 0.90 -10.74
CA ILE A 227 13.54 0.01 -10.62
C ILE A 227 14.02 -0.23 -12.04
N ASP A 228 15.13 0.42 -12.39
CA ASP A 228 15.71 0.31 -13.72
C ASP A 228 16.15 -1.14 -13.99
N ALA A 229 16.06 -1.57 -15.25
CA ALA A 229 16.35 -2.94 -15.65
C ALA A 229 17.75 -3.42 -15.19
N HIS A 230 18.75 -2.54 -15.18
CA HIS A 230 20.13 -2.85 -14.78
C HIS A 230 20.32 -3.03 -13.27
N ALA A 231 19.37 -2.54 -12.45
CA ALA A 231 19.33 -2.79 -11.02
C ALA A 231 18.78 -4.19 -10.70
N ILE A 232 18.08 -4.82 -11.64
CA ILE A 232 17.55 -6.17 -11.50
C ILE A 232 18.65 -7.16 -11.92
N VAL A 233 19.34 -7.72 -10.94
CA VAL A 233 20.50 -8.61 -11.15
C VAL A 233 20.11 -10.08 -11.29
N HIS A 234 18.91 -10.46 -10.86
CA HIS A 234 18.40 -11.81 -11.04
C HIS A 234 16.88 -11.79 -11.17
N ARG A 235 16.34 -12.72 -11.95
CA ARG A 235 14.90 -12.84 -12.22
C ARG A 235 14.48 -14.30 -12.18
N GLY A 236 13.25 -14.54 -11.75
CA GLY A 236 12.65 -15.87 -11.74
C GLY A 236 11.14 -15.81 -11.87
N THR A 237 10.52 -16.97 -11.95
CA THR A 237 9.07 -17.14 -11.89
C THR A 237 8.71 -18.07 -10.74
N TRP A 238 7.42 -18.17 -10.42
CA TRP A 238 6.97 -19.16 -9.44
C TRP A 238 7.39 -20.59 -9.78
N GLN A 239 7.34 -20.97 -11.06
CA GLN A 239 7.70 -22.30 -11.53
C GLN A 239 9.18 -22.61 -11.32
N ASP A 240 10.03 -21.58 -11.31
CA ASP A 240 11.47 -21.67 -11.14
C ASP A 240 11.94 -21.05 -9.81
N TRP A 241 11.12 -21.18 -8.76
CA TRP A 241 11.44 -20.62 -7.45
C TRP A 241 12.76 -21.15 -6.87
N GLU A 242 13.01 -22.46 -6.99
CA GLU A 242 14.24 -23.07 -6.47
C GLU A 242 15.48 -22.62 -7.27
N GLY A 243 15.35 -22.45 -8.60
CA GLY A 243 16.42 -21.89 -9.43
C GLY A 243 16.72 -20.44 -9.06
N PHE A 244 15.67 -19.64 -8.89
CA PHE A 244 15.78 -18.25 -8.40
C PHE A 244 16.50 -18.16 -7.05
N LEU A 245 16.13 -19.03 -6.09
CA LEU A 245 16.76 -19.08 -4.77
C LEU A 245 18.25 -19.40 -4.86
N GLN A 246 18.61 -20.42 -5.64
CA GLN A 246 20.01 -20.83 -5.79
C GLN A 246 20.83 -19.72 -6.45
N GLY A 247 20.30 -19.09 -7.51
CA GLY A 247 20.95 -17.96 -8.18
C GLY A 247 21.13 -16.76 -7.26
N ALA A 248 20.10 -16.40 -6.49
CA ALA A 248 20.17 -15.32 -5.51
C ALA A 248 21.25 -15.57 -4.43
N ILE A 249 21.33 -16.80 -3.89
CA ILE A 249 22.33 -17.18 -2.89
C ILE A 249 23.75 -17.12 -3.47
N GLN A 250 23.95 -17.55 -4.72
CA GLN A 250 25.25 -17.48 -5.38
C GLN A 250 25.71 -16.03 -5.56
N ILE A 251 24.82 -15.17 -6.08
CA ILE A 251 25.09 -13.74 -6.27
C ILE A 251 25.42 -13.05 -4.93
N ASP A 252 24.65 -13.32 -3.88
CA ASP A 252 24.87 -12.73 -2.55
C ASP A 252 26.24 -13.12 -1.96
N ARG A 253 26.70 -14.36 -2.24
CA ARG A 253 28.02 -14.85 -1.85
C ARG A 253 29.17 -14.32 -2.71
N GLY A 254 28.89 -13.48 -3.72
CA GLY A 254 29.90 -12.99 -4.66
C GLY A 254 30.45 -14.08 -5.56
N GLN A 255 29.69 -15.16 -5.78
CA GLN A 255 30.01 -16.15 -6.79
C GLN A 255 29.39 -15.63 -8.09
N ASP A 256 30.21 -14.99 -8.92
CA ASP A 256 29.77 -14.53 -10.24
C ASP A 256 29.25 -15.75 -11.04
N THR A 257 27.99 -15.68 -11.47
CA THR A 257 27.32 -16.62 -12.37
C THR A 257 27.66 -16.34 -13.82
#